data_AF-A0AAD3NLG6-F1
#
_entry.id   AF-A0AAD3NLG6-F1
#
_cell.length_a   1.000
_cell.length_b   1.000
_cell.length_c   1.000
_cell.angle_alpha   90.00
_cell.angle_beta   90.00
_cell.angle_gamma   90.00
#
_symmetry.space_group_name_H-M   'P 1'
#
loop_
_entity.id
_entity.type
_entity.pdbx_description
1 polymer ?
#
loop_
_entity_poly.entity_id
_entity_poly.type
_entity_poly.pdbx_seq_one_letter_code
_entity_poly.pdbx_strand_id
1 'polypeptide(L)'
;MARNEVYPRTCRKCFYGTGLIAGHGFTSPERTPGLFVLFDEDRFGFIWLELKSFSLYSRLTDHLAHAHAPNMERFEAMLQNMQSWTS
;
A
#
# COMPACT_ATOMS: atom_id res chain seq x y z
N MET A 1 -3.32 -12.81 -10.32
CA MET A 1 -2.84 -12.30 -11.62
C MET A 1 -2.37 -10.87 -11.43
N ALA A 2 -1.42 -10.41 -12.24
CA ALA A 2 -1.07 -8.99 -12.31
C ALA A 2 -1.97 -8.31 -13.33
N ARG A 3 -2.65 -7.21 -12.96
CA ARG A 3 -3.43 -6.43 -13.93
C ARG A 3 -2.53 -5.71 -14.94
N ASN A 4 -1.34 -5.31 -14.49
CA ASN A 4 -0.33 -4.70 -15.36
C ASN A 4 0.70 -5.76 -15.74
N GLU A 5 0.81 -6.06 -17.04
CA GLU A 5 1.76 -7.03 -17.57
C GLU A 5 3.18 -6.44 -17.67
N VAL A 6 3.31 -5.11 -17.66
CA VAL A 6 4.56 -4.35 -17.72
C VAL A 6 4.95 -3.91 -16.31
N TYR A 7 5.51 -4.85 -15.55
CA TYR A 7 6.19 -4.55 -14.27
C TYR A 7 7.69 -4.80 -14.39
N PRO A 8 8.53 -4.10 -13.60
CA PRO A 8 9.98 -4.30 -13.63
C PRO A 8 10.34 -5.77 -13.38
N ARG A 9 11.31 -6.28 -14.15
CA ARG A 9 11.73 -7.69 -14.08
C ARG A 9 12.86 -7.95 -13.08
N THR A 10 13.37 -6.89 -12.45
CA THR A 10 14.41 -6.93 -11.43
C THR A 10 13.90 -6.27 -10.16
N CYS A 11 14.17 -6.85 -9.00
CA CYS A 11 13.88 -6.26 -7.71
C CYS A 11 15.15 -6.10 -6.87
N ARG A 12 15.15 -5.14 -5.95
CA ARG A 12 16.27 -4.87 -5.03
C ARG A 12 16.13 -5.67 -3.75
N LYS A 13 14.94 -5.67 -3.16
CA LYS A 13 14.66 -6.28 -1.84
C LYS A 13 13.22 -6.74 -1.75
N CYS A 14 12.99 -7.72 -0.88
CA CYS A 14 11.66 -8.20 -0.51
C CYS A 14 11.52 -8.21 1.02
N PHE A 15 10.31 -7.94 1.49
CA PHE A 15 9.97 -7.95 2.92
C PHE A 15 8.65 -8.68 3.13
N TYR A 16 8.52 -9.36 4.27
CA TYR A 16 7.23 -9.86 4.72
C TYR A 16 6.31 -8.68 5.05
N GLY A 17 5.05 -8.77 4.64
CA GLY A 17 4.04 -7.78 4.97
C GLY A 17 2.67 -8.42 5.16
N THR A 18 1.72 -7.62 5.63
CA THR A 18 0.33 -8.04 5.77
C THR A 18 -0.60 -6.97 5.21
N GLY A 19 -1.46 -7.37 4.29
CA GLY A 19 -2.46 -6.51 3.66
C GLY A 19 -3.81 -6.65 4.35
N LEU A 20 -4.61 -5.58 4.35
CA LEU A 20 -5.96 -5.61 4.88
C LEU A 20 -6.94 -5.99 3.77
N ILE A 21 -7.77 -7.01 4.01
CA ILE A 21 -8.89 -7.38 3.14
C ILE A 21 -10.19 -7.30 3.94
N ALA A 22 -11.30 -7.12 3.25
CA ALA A 22 -12.63 -7.16 3.84
C ALA A 22 -13.64 -7.58 2.76
N GLY A 23 -14.79 -8.10 3.18
CA GLY A 23 -15.94 -8.31 2.32
C GLY A 23 -16.59 -7.00 1.86
N HIS A 24 -17.59 -7.10 0.99
CA HIS A 24 -18.36 -5.95 0.51
C HIS A 24 -18.94 -5.15 1.70
N GLY A 25 -18.89 -3.82 1.61
CA GLY A 25 -19.28 -2.94 2.71
C GLY A 25 -18.31 -2.98 3.91
N PHE A 26 -17.05 -3.35 3.67
CA PHE A 26 -16.01 -3.47 4.70
C PHE A 26 -16.37 -4.44 5.83
N THR A 27 -17.06 -5.54 5.47
CA THR A 27 -17.50 -6.56 6.43
C THR A 27 -16.36 -7.53 6.76
N SER A 28 -16.24 -7.92 8.03
CA SER A 28 -15.24 -8.89 8.53
C SER A 28 -13.80 -8.60 8.06
N PRO A 29 -13.22 -7.43 8.37
CA PRO A 29 -11.88 -7.09 7.92
C PRO A 29 -10.82 -7.96 8.60
N GLU A 30 -9.83 -8.42 7.85
CA GLU A 30 -8.73 -9.23 8.36
C GLU A 30 -7.41 -8.94 7.65
N ARG A 31 -6.30 -9.25 8.32
CA ARG A 31 -4.96 -9.10 7.75
C ARG A 31 -4.49 -10.42 7.17
N THR A 32 -4.14 -10.41 5.89
CA THR A 32 -3.61 -11.59 5.19
C THR A 32 -2.13 -11.40 4.87
N PRO A 33 -1.33 -12.48 4.89
CA PRO A 33 0.09 -12.43 4.60
C PRO A 33 0.35 -12.08 3.12
N GLY A 34 1.45 -11.37 2.90
CA GLY A 34 1.90 -10.99 1.57
C GLY A 34 3.39 -10.70 1.51
N LEU A 35 3.88 -10.48 0.29
CA LEU A 35 5.27 -10.12 0.03
C LEU A 35 5.33 -8.71 -0.55
N PHE A 36 5.98 -7.80 0.16
CA PHE A 36 6.35 -6.50 -0.36
C PHE A 36 7.62 -6.64 -1.20
N VAL A 37 7.60 -6.09 -2.42
CA VAL A 37 8.70 -6.17 -3.39
C VAL A 37 9.13 -4.76 -3.78
N LEU A 38 10.36 -4.38 -3.48
CA LEU A 38 10.94 -3.09 -3.92
C LEU A 38 11.64 -3.28 -5.26
N PHE A 39 11.17 -2.60 -6.30
CA PHE A 39 11.79 -2.67 -7.63
C PHE A 39 12.92 -1.65 -7.76
N ASP A 40 12.63 -0.39 -7.49
CA ASP A 40 13.56 0.74 -7.58
C ASP A 40 13.15 1.87 -6.61
N GLU A 41 13.60 3.10 -6.86
CA GLU A 41 13.35 4.26 -5.98
C GLU A 41 11.88 4.71 -5.96
N ASP A 42 11.15 4.45 -7.05
CA ASP A 42 9.82 4.99 -7.27
C ASP A 42 8.75 3.92 -7.41
N ARG A 43 9.14 2.65 -7.56
CA ARG A 43 8.21 1.54 -7.81
C ARG A 43 8.36 0.41 -6.81
N PHE A 44 7.23 -0.07 -6.32
CA PHE A 44 7.14 -1.26 -5.48
C PHE A 44 5.88 -2.07 -5.84
N GLY A 45 5.80 -3.30 -5.34
CA GLY A 45 4.62 -4.14 -5.48
C GLY A 45 4.28 -4.89 -4.20
N PHE A 46 3.07 -5.42 -4.14
CA PHE A 46 2.61 -6.29 -3.07
C PHE A 46 1.92 -7.52 -3.65
N ILE A 47 2.43 -8.69 -3.29
CA ILE A 47 1.84 -9.99 -3.66
C ILE A 47 0.89 -10.41 -2.54
N TRP A 48 -0.40 -10.50 -2.86
CA TRP A 48 -1.45 -11.01 -1.98
C TRP A 48 -1.51 -12.52 -2.12
N LEU A 49 -1.02 -13.26 -1.12
CA LEU A 49 -0.85 -14.71 -1.23
C LEU A 49 -2.19 -15.44 -1.37
N GLU A 50 -3.15 -15.09 -0.52
CA GLU A 50 -4.46 -15.74 -0.49
C GLU A 50 -5.31 -15.42 -1.71
N LEU A 51 -5.25 -14.17 -2.19
CA LEU A 51 -5.98 -13.72 -3.38
C LEU A 51 -5.29 -14.12 -4.69
N LYS A 52 -4.09 -14.71 -4.63
CA LYS A 52 -3.20 -14.95 -5.78
C LYS A 52 -3.07 -13.72 -6.68
N SER A 53 -3.02 -12.53 -6.07
CA SER A 53 -3.11 -11.23 -6.75
C SER A 53 -1.83 -10.43 -6.59
N PHE A 54 -1.58 -9.51 -7.52
CA PHE A 54 -0.42 -8.62 -7.47
C PHE A 54 -0.84 -7.17 -7.70
N SER A 55 -0.51 -6.32 -6.75
CA SER A 55 -0.66 -4.86 -6.84
C SER A 55 0.69 -4.23 -7.16
N LEU A 56 0.72 -3.36 -8.17
CA LEU A 56 1.90 -2.56 -8.54
C LEU A 56 1.66 -1.10 -8.20
N TYR A 57 2.65 -0.45 -7.59
CA TYR A 57 2.61 0.94 -7.16
C TYR A 57 3.78 1.71 -7.78
N SER A 58 3.52 2.97 -8.14
CA SER A 58 4.51 3.92 -8.64
C SER A 58 4.33 5.26 -7.92
N ARG A 59 5.42 5.97 -7.68
CA ARG A 59 5.43 7.29 -7.05
C ARG A 59 4.64 8.30 -7.88
N LEU A 60 3.82 9.11 -7.21
CA LEU A 60 3.23 10.32 -7.80
C LEU A 60 4.29 11.39 -7.94
N THR A 61 4.39 12.00 -9.13
CA THR A 61 5.39 13.03 -9.44
C THR A 61 4.87 14.46 -9.25
N ASP A 62 3.57 14.62 -9.05
CA ASP A 62 2.91 15.90 -8.82
C ASP A 62 3.38 16.54 -7.50
N HIS A 63 3.62 17.85 -7.55
CA HIS A 63 4.00 18.63 -6.37
C HIS A 63 2.75 19.23 -5.72
N LEU A 64 2.43 18.78 -4.50
CA LEU A 64 1.32 19.32 -3.72
C LEU A 64 1.82 20.42 -2.77
N ALA A 65 1.47 21.67 -3.07
CA ALA A 65 1.78 22.80 -2.18
C ALA A 65 1.05 22.65 -0.84
N HIS A 66 1.73 23.04 0.25
CA HIS A 66 1.17 23.04 1.61
C HIS A 66 0.71 21.67 2.15
N ALA A 67 1.24 20.56 1.61
CA ALA A 67 0.87 19.20 2.02
C ALA A 67 1.70 18.63 3.18
N HIS A 68 2.66 19.40 3.73
CA HIS A 68 3.50 18.92 4.82
C HIS A 68 2.76 18.93 6.16
N ALA A 69 2.90 17.84 6.92
CA ALA A 69 2.45 17.81 8.30
C ALA A 69 3.30 18.76 9.16
N PRO A 70 2.71 19.46 10.15
CA PRO A 70 3.47 20.33 11.05
C PRO A 70 4.53 19.59 11.87
N ASN A 71 4.22 18.36 12.29
CA ASN A 71 5.11 17.45 13.02
C ASN A 71 4.57 16.00 12.92
N MET A 72 5.31 15.04 13.50
CA MET A 72 4.94 13.63 13.46
C MET A 72 3.64 13.36 14.22
N GLU A 73 3.43 13.99 15.39
CA GLU A 73 2.23 13.75 16.20
C GLU A 73 0.96 14.18 15.45
N ARG A 74 1.02 15.29 14.69
CA ARG A 74 -0.09 15.76 13.86
C ARG A 74 -0.32 14.87 12.64
N PHE A 75 0.73 14.28 12.08
CA PHE A 75 0.60 13.31 10.99
C PHE A 75 -0.09 12.03 11.49
N GLU A 76 0.33 11.50 12.63
CA GLU A 76 -0.27 10.32 13.26
C GLU A 76 -1.74 10.55 13.63
N ALA A 77 -2.04 11.71 14.25
CA ALA A 77 -3.41 12.08 14.57
C ALA A 77 -4.29 12.18 13.32
N MET A 78 -3.76 12.72 12.22
CA MET A 78 -4.46 12.79 10.94
C MET A 78 -4.78 11.38 10.40
N LEU A 79 -3.83 10.44 10.45
CA LEU A 79 -4.06 9.06 10.01
C LEU A 79 -5.15 8.38 10.84
N GLN A 80 -5.12 8.53 12.16
CA GLN A 80 -6.14 7.96 13.06
C GLN A 80 -7.52 8.55 12.79
N ASN A 81 -7.62 9.87 12.63
CA ASN A 81 -8.86 10.56 12.33
C ASN A 81 -9.45 10.07 10.99
N MET A 82 -8.65 10.02 9.92
CA MET A 82 -9.10 9.52 8.62
C MET A 82 -9.58 8.07 8.70
N GLN A 83 -8.86 7.20 9.42
CA GLN A 83 -9.27 5.81 9.62
C GLN A 83 -10.60 5.71 10.37
N SER A 84 -10.79 6.50 11.43
CA SER A 84 -12.03 6.47 12.23
C SER A 84 -13.26 6.95 11.47
N TRP A 85 -13.10 7.83 10.46
CA TRP A 85 -14.22 8.30 9.64
C TRP A 85 -14.82 7.22 8.74
N THR A 86 -14.07 6.16 8.44
CA THR A 86 -14.50 5.04 7.59
C THR A 86 -14.59 3.72 8.34
N SER A 87 -14.48 3.75 9.68
CA SER A 87 -14.57 2.56 10.54
C SER A 87 -16.02 2.21 10.89
#